data_AF-A0AAD9XC37-F1
#
_entry.id   AF-A0AAD9XC37-F1
#
_cell.length_a   1.000
_cell.length_b   1.000
_cell.length_c   1.000
_cell.angle_alpha   90.00
_cell.angle_beta   90.00
_cell.angle_gamma   90.00
#
_symmetry.space_group_name_H-M   'P 1'
#
loop_
_entity.id
_entity.type
_entity.pdbx_description
1 polymer ?
#
loop_
_entity_poly.entity_id
_entity_poly.type
_entity_poly.pdbx_seq_one_letter_code
_entity_poly.pdbx_strand_id
1 'polypeptide(L)'
;MLENLKSNHAKAYGKLRQYGNAIRVMNLGYDVFVAMNAKVVSDNPTFFRFYLSLSACKTGFVNGCRPLIGVDGCHLTGQFRGVLL
;
A
#
# COMPACT_ATOMS: atom_id res chain seq x y z
N MET A 1 10.03 22.58 -11.27
CA MET A 1 10.54 21.63 -10.24
C MET A 1 9.69 20.34 -10.12
N LEU A 2 8.37 20.37 -10.40
CA LEU A 2 7.50 19.17 -10.39
C LEU A 2 7.51 18.34 -11.69
N GLU A 3 8.07 18.85 -12.79
CA GLU A 3 8.06 18.18 -14.10
C GLU A 3 9.00 16.96 -14.20
N ASN A 4 9.93 16.81 -13.25
CA ASN A 4 10.87 15.69 -13.20
C ASN A 4 10.32 14.46 -12.46
N LEU A 5 9.09 14.52 -11.94
CA LEU A 5 8.37 13.39 -11.35
C LEU A 5 7.53 12.62 -12.39
N LYS A 6 8.04 12.48 -13.62
CA LYS A 6 7.64 11.34 -14.47
C LYS A 6 8.20 10.07 -13.84
N SER A 7 7.68 9.73 -12.67
CA SER A 7 7.99 8.53 -11.92
C SER A 7 7.72 7.36 -12.84
N ASN A 8 8.73 6.55 -13.08
CA ASN A 8 8.51 5.26 -13.69
C ASN A 8 7.76 4.40 -12.66
N HIS A 9 6.43 4.46 -12.71
CA HIS A 9 5.54 3.79 -11.78
C HIS A 9 5.83 2.29 -11.69
N ALA A 10 6.21 1.63 -12.80
CA ALA A 10 6.62 0.24 -12.79
C ALA A 10 7.86 0.00 -11.91
N LYS A 11 8.89 0.86 -12.02
CA LYS A 11 10.08 0.79 -11.14
C LYS A 11 9.72 1.08 -9.68
N ALA A 12 8.80 1.99 -9.41
CA ALA A 12 8.36 2.30 -8.05
C ALA A 12 7.58 1.11 -7.43
N TYR A 13 6.63 0.52 -8.18
CA TYR A 13 5.85 -0.63 -7.73
C TYR A 13 6.71 -1.87 -7.51
N GLY A 14 7.77 -2.06 -8.30
CA GLY A 14 8.76 -3.12 -8.07
C GLY A 14 9.46 -3.05 -6.71
N LYS A 15 9.44 -1.88 -6.04
CA LYS A 15 10.04 -1.68 -4.71
C LYS A 15 9.07 -1.84 -3.54
N LEU A 16 7.76 -2.05 -3.78
CA LEU A 16 6.76 -2.08 -2.70
C LEU A 16 7.05 -3.13 -1.61
N ARG A 17 7.59 -4.30 -1.97
CA ARG A 17 8.02 -5.30 -0.99
C ARG A 17 9.15 -4.78 -0.09
N GLN A 18 10.14 -4.11 -0.68
CA GLN A 18 11.26 -3.53 0.06
C GLN A 18 10.81 -2.38 0.96
N TYR A 19 9.97 -1.48 0.45
CA TYR A 19 9.38 -0.41 1.24
C TYR A 19 8.50 -0.93 2.37
N GLY A 20 7.68 -1.94 2.12
CA GLY A 20 6.86 -2.56 3.16
C GLY A 20 7.69 -3.14 4.29
N ASN A 21 8.80 -3.81 3.96
CA ASN A 21 9.76 -4.29 4.95
C ASN A 21 10.43 -3.14 5.72
N ALA A 22 10.86 -2.09 5.02
CA ALA A 22 11.48 -0.93 5.65
C ALA A 22 10.52 -0.24 6.63
N ILE A 23 9.25 -0.06 6.27
CA ILE A 23 8.23 0.53 7.16
C ILE A 23 8.06 -0.31 8.42
N ARG A 24 7.95 -1.64 8.29
CA ARG A 24 7.83 -2.56 9.44
C ARG A 24 9.00 -2.45 10.41
N VAL A 25 10.22 -2.29 9.91
CA VAL A 25 11.43 -2.19 10.75
C VAL A 25 11.54 -0.82 11.40
N MET A 26 11.22 0.25 10.67
CA MET A 26 11.42 1.63 11.14
C MET A 26 10.28 2.17 12.01
N ASN A 27 9.07 1.60 11.92
CA ASN A 27 7.88 2.12 12.60
C ASN A 27 7.19 0.99 13.37
N LEU A 28 7.61 0.76 14.61
CA LEU A 28 6.96 -0.22 15.48
C LEU A 28 5.47 0.10 15.65
N GLY A 29 4.63 -0.93 15.55
CA GLY A 29 3.17 -0.81 15.69
C GLY A 29 2.42 -0.45 14.41
N TYR A 30 3.11 -0.21 13.29
CA TYR A 30 2.46 -0.10 11.99
C TYR A 30 2.15 -1.48 11.45
N ASP A 31 0.93 -1.66 10.93
CA ASP A 31 0.57 -2.90 10.24
C ASP A 31 0.80 -2.70 8.74
N VAL A 32 1.68 -3.49 8.15
CA VAL A 32 1.98 -3.44 6.70
C VAL A 32 1.80 -4.82 6.13
N PHE A 33 1.08 -4.98 5.02
CA PHE A 33 0.97 -6.24 4.30
C PHE A 33 1.16 -6.01 2.81
N VAL A 34 2.05 -6.81 2.20
CA VAL A 34 2.29 -6.80 0.76
C VAL A 34 2.01 -8.21 0.25
N ALA A 35 0.88 -8.39 -0.44
CA ALA A 35 0.56 -9.64 -1.10
C ALA A 35 1.26 -9.67 -2.46
N MET A 36 2.06 -10.70 -2.71
CA MET A 36 2.73 -10.92 -3.99
C MET A 36 1.85 -11.78 -4.90
N ASN A 37 1.93 -11.58 -6.21
CA ASN A 37 1.17 -12.37 -7.18
C ASN A 37 1.78 -13.77 -7.34
N ALA A 38 1.12 -14.77 -6.75
CA ALA A 38 1.57 -16.16 -6.79
C ALA A 38 1.54 -16.81 -8.19
N LYS A 39 0.82 -16.21 -9.16
CA LYS A 39 0.78 -16.71 -10.55
C LYS A 39 2.01 -16.32 -11.37
N VAL A 40 2.82 -15.38 -10.87
CA VAL A 40 4.04 -14.94 -11.55
C VAL A 40 5.20 -15.77 -11.03
N VAL A 41 5.65 -16.74 -11.83
CA VAL A 41 6.84 -17.55 -11.53
C VAL A 41 8.09 -16.74 -11.89
N SER A 42 8.63 -16.02 -10.92
CA SER A 42 9.82 -15.17 -11.04
C SER A 42 10.44 -14.99 -9.65
N ASP A 43 11.74 -14.73 -9.59
CA ASP A 43 12.43 -14.37 -8.34
C ASP A 43 11.90 -13.06 -7.74
N ASN A 44 11.30 -12.21 -8.58
CA ASN A 44 10.65 -10.96 -8.17
C ASN A 44 9.24 -10.86 -8.79
N PRO A 45 8.25 -11.54 -8.19
CA PRO A 45 6.86 -11.42 -8.64
C PRO A 45 6.36 -9.99 -8.43
N THR A 46 5.37 -9.58 -9.22
CA THR A 46 4.70 -8.29 -9.00
C THR A 46 3.79 -8.35 -7.77
N PHE A 47 3.58 -7.21 -7.11
CA PHE A 47 2.62 -7.15 -6.02
C PHE A 47 1.18 -7.28 -6.56
N PHE A 48 0.30 -7.85 -5.75
CA PHE A 48 -1.13 -7.97 -6.01
C PHE A 48 -1.95 -7.02 -5.14
N ARG A 49 -1.54 -6.83 -3.87
CA ARG A 49 -2.21 -5.95 -2.92
C ARG A 49 -1.22 -5.35 -1.94
N PHE A 50 -1.43 -4.09 -1.59
CA PHE A 50 -0.68 -3.40 -0.55
C PHE A 50 -1.67 -2.87 0.49
N TYR A 51 -1.34 -3.07 1.77
CA TYR A 51 -2.08 -2.54 2.90
C TYR A 51 -1.10 -1.89 3.88
N LEU A 52 -1.49 -0.74 4.42
CA LEU A 52 -0.77 0.01 5.44
C LEU A 52 -1.77 0.58 6.43
N SER A 53 -1.59 0.27 7.71
CA SER A 53 -2.30 0.90 8.82
C SER A 53 -1.30 1.60 9.73
N LEU A 54 -1.49 2.90 9.90
CA LEU A 54 -0.70 3.71 10.82
C LEU A 54 -1.21 3.49 12.25
N SER A 55 -0.30 3.25 13.19
CA SER A 55 -0.64 2.94 14.58
C SER A 55 -1.57 3.98 15.22
N ALA A 56 -1.30 5.27 14.98
CA ALA A 56 -2.13 6.37 15.49
C ALA A 56 -3.55 6.36 14.90
N CYS A 57 -3.68 6.12 13.59
CA CYS A 57 -4.99 6.03 12.93
C CYS A 57 -5.81 4.86 13.45
N LYS A 58 -5.16 3.69 13.61
CA LYS A 58 -5.79 2.50 14.18
C LYS A 58 -6.29 2.77 15.61
N THR A 59 -5.44 3.34 16.45
CA THR A 59 -5.76 3.63 17.86
C THR A 59 -6.87 4.67 17.98
N GLY A 60 -6.77 5.77 17.23
CA GLY A 60 -7.81 6.80 17.21
C GLY A 60 -9.15 6.28 16.70
N PHE A 61 -9.12 5.40 15.68
CA PHE A 61 -10.32 4.77 15.17
C PHE A 61 -10.98 3.88 16.23
N VAL A 62 -10.23 2.96 16.86
CA VAL A 62 -10.77 2.05 17.88
C VAL A 62 -11.34 2.80 19.09
N ASN A 63 -10.66 3.86 19.52
CA ASN A 63 -11.06 4.60 20.73
C ASN A 63 -12.17 5.63 20.47
N GLY A 64 -12.29 6.15 19.25
CA GLY A 64 -13.15 7.30 18.93
C GLY A 64 -14.28 7.04 17.94
N CYS A 65 -14.20 5.99 17.11
CA CYS A 65 -15.19 5.76 16.06
C CYS A 65 -16.28 4.75 16.46
N ARG A 66 -17.50 4.95 15.92
CA ARG A 66 -18.61 4.00 16.09
C ARG A 66 -18.35 2.73 15.25
N PRO A 67 -18.88 1.55 15.62
CA PRO A 67 -18.58 0.26 14.97
C PRO A 67 -19.02 0.11 13.50
N LEU A 68 -19.61 1.14 12.88
CA LEU A 68 -20.09 1.07 11.51
C LEU A 68 -19.14 1.82 10.58
N ILE A 69 -18.44 1.08 9.70
CA ILE A 69 -17.56 1.63 8.67
C ILE A 69 -18.15 1.34 7.30
N GLY A 70 -18.45 2.39 6.54
CA GLY A 70 -18.54 2.30 5.09
C GLY A 70 -17.19 2.68 4.48
N VAL A 71 -16.56 1.77 3.76
CA VAL A 71 -15.35 2.07 2.98
C VAL A 71 -15.79 2.25 1.53
N ASP A 72 -15.59 3.44 0.98
CA ASP A 72 -15.78 3.68 -0.46
C ASP A 72 -14.43 3.62 -1.18
N GLY A 73 -14.43 2.98 -2.35
CA GLY A 73 -13.23 2.74 -3.13
C GLY A 73 -13.05 3.78 -4.23
N CYS A 74 -11.86 4.39 -4.31
CA CYS A 74 -11.50 5.27 -5.41
C CYS A 74 -10.85 4.46 -6.55
N HIS A 75 -11.45 4.48 -7.74
CA HIS A 75 -10.85 3.87 -8.93
C HIS A 75 -9.71 4.75 -9.46
N LEU A 76 -8.50 4.18 -9.54
CA LEU A 76 -7.34 4.88 -10.07
C LEU A 76 -7.41 4.96 -11.59
N THR A 77 -7.47 6.20 -12.11
CA THR A 77 -7.40 6.48 -13.54
C THR A 77 -5.93 6.71 -13.94
N GLY A 78 -5.30 5.69 -14.49
CA GLY A 78 -3.90 5.75 -14.93
C GLY A 78 -3.47 4.46 -15.62
N GLN A 79 -2.21 4.40 -16.05
CA GLN A 79 -1.64 3.20 -16.68
C GLN A 79 -1.71 1.98 -15.74
N PHE A 80 -1.56 2.22 -14.44
CA PHE A 80 -1.64 1.21 -13.39
C PHE A 80 -2.97 1.39 -12.67
N ARG A 81 -4.02 0.84 -13.26
CA ARG A 81 -5.39 0.84 -12.71
C ARG A 81 -5.44 0.14 -11.35
N GLY A 82 -6.51 0.36 -10.60
CA GLY A 82 -6.75 -0.30 -9.33
C GLY A 82 -7.86 0.39 -8.56
N VAL A 83 -8.19 -0.16 -7.39
CA VAL A 83 -9.08 0.46 -6.42
C VAL A 83 -8.27 0.77 -5.17
N LEU A 84 -8.24 2.06 -4.81
CA LEU A 84 -7.76 2.50 -3.51
C LEU A 84 -8.94 2.43 -2.53
N LEU A 85 -8.78 1.62 -1.49
CA LEU A 85 -9.73 1.46 -0.40
C LEU A 85 -9.26 2.23 0.84
#